data_AF-A0AAV4F1W6-F1
#
_entry.id   AF-A0AAV4F1W6-F1
#
_cell.length_a   1.000
_cell.length_b   1.000
_cell.length_c   1.000
_cell.angle_alpha   90.00
_cell.angle_beta   90.00
_cell.angle_gamma   90.00
#
_symmetry.space_group_name_H-M   'P 1'
#
loop_
_entity.id
_entity.type
_entity.pdbx_description
1 polymer ?
#
loop_
_entity_poly.entity_id
_entity_poly.type
_entity_poly.pdbx_seq_one_letter_code
_entity_poly.pdbx_strand_id
1 'polypeptide(L)'
;MERDFTLDPYPDLSRPNTSDYLEHLSWCWRFLHICGTGICHLHVMVGSNMAHLLAKERQFTRLRQFVSSFSVDEYAILYGDEKFNRAMIRLLVEESNYVDALCLLKNGRFYEKDESLLQTWYEIHYKLTELSKGRQLNSLDKYRVRKRQPPPASIWPENKQPRSLRAADTVVTSVLRSWFHEHLERPYPSRDDLAELARQTQLSSQQIRMWFANARRKKLKCQRKGRPTGRATSRATARSTTGL
;
A
#
# COMPACT_ATOMS: atom_id res chain seq x y z
N MET A 1 20.01 66.02 4.29
CA MET A 1 18.58 65.83 4.61
C MET A 1 18.25 64.40 4.25
N GLU A 2 18.36 63.55 5.27
CA GLU A 2 18.23 62.11 5.23
C GLU A 2 16.81 61.74 4.82
N ARG A 3 16.67 60.76 3.92
CA ARG A 3 15.37 60.14 3.65
C ARG A 3 15.13 59.11 4.73
N ASP A 4 14.14 59.37 5.58
CA ASP A 4 13.59 58.40 6.51
C ASP A 4 13.09 57.18 5.71
N PHE A 5 13.88 56.11 5.73
CA PHE A 5 13.41 54.76 5.43
C PHE A 5 12.83 54.20 6.72
N THR A 6 11.57 54.53 7.00
CA THR A 6 10.78 53.77 7.96
C THR A 6 10.59 52.36 7.40
N LEU A 7 11.49 51.46 7.80
CA LEU A 7 11.29 50.02 7.75
C LEU A 7 10.05 49.73 8.59
N ASP A 8 8.93 49.41 7.95
CA ASP A 8 7.79 48.83 8.65
C ASP A 8 8.24 47.50 9.28
N PRO A 9 8.28 47.37 10.61
CA PRO A 9 8.70 46.16 11.27
C PRO A 9 7.45 45.32 11.51
N TYR A 10 7.37 44.21 10.78
CA TYR A 10 6.43 43.09 10.95
C TYR A 10 4.99 43.30 10.45
N PRO A 11 4.57 42.55 9.40
CA PRO A 11 3.15 42.38 9.12
C PRO A 11 2.47 41.57 10.23
N ASP A 12 1.30 42.03 10.62
CA ASP A 12 0.38 41.44 11.61
C ASP A 12 0.19 39.92 11.40
N LEU A 13 0.59 39.13 12.41
CA LEU A 13 0.60 37.66 12.40
C LEU A 13 -0.74 37.03 12.84
N SER A 14 -1.84 37.77 12.84
CA SER A 14 -3.11 37.29 13.39
C SER A 14 -3.88 36.29 12.51
N ARG A 15 -3.40 35.95 11.31
CA ARG A 15 -3.61 34.68 10.55
C ARG A 15 -2.86 34.79 9.22
N PRO A 16 -1.73 34.11 9.00
CA PRO A 16 -1.11 34.15 7.68
C PRO A 16 -2.04 33.47 6.68
N ASN A 17 -2.46 34.21 5.65
CA ASN A 17 -3.04 33.59 4.46
C ASN A 17 -2.02 32.53 3.97
N THR A 18 -2.48 31.31 3.65
CA THR A 18 -1.58 30.24 3.17
C THR A 18 -0.69 30.72 2.02
N SER A 19 -1.21 31.64 1.19
CA SER A 19 -0.46 32.30 0.12
C SER A 19 0.73 33.13 0.63
N ASP A 20 0.54 33.96 1.66
CA ASP A 20 1.59 34.84 2.19
C ASP A 20 2.69 34.02 2.87
N TYR A 21 2.31 32.92 3.52
CA TYR A 21 3.26 31.99 4.12
C TYR A 21 4.06 31.22 3.07
N LEU A 22 3.43 30.85 1.93
CA LEU A 22 4.13 30.22 0.80
C LEU A 22 5.17 31.17 0.19
N GLU A 23 4.83 32.45 0.01
CA GLU A 23 5.78 33.45 -0.49
C GLU A 23 6.93 33.68 0.49
N HIS A 24 6.66 33.71 1.80
CA HIS A 24 7.69 33.76 2.83
C HIS A 24 8.65 32.56 2.76
N LEU A 25 8.11 31.34 2.64
CA LEU A 25 8.94 30.13 2.50
C LEU A 25 9.75 30.11 1.20
N SER A 26 9.17 30.57 0.09
CA SER A 26 9.85 30.74 -1.20
C SER A 26 11.02 31.71 -1.09
N TRP A 27 10.82 32.84 -0.39
CA TRP A 27 11.89 33.80 -0.12
C TRP A 27 12.97 33.20 0.77
N CYS A 28 12.61 32.54 1.88
CA CYS A 28 13.54 31.86 2.77
C CYS A 28 14.38 30.80 2.04
N TRP A 29 13.76 30.02 1.14
CA TRP A 29 14.47 29.03 0.33
C TRP A 29 15.53 29.68 -0.55
N ARG A 30 15.17 30.73 -1.30
CA ARG A 30 16.12 31.47 -2.15
C ARG A 30 17.23 32.11 -1.32
N PHE A 31 16.90 32.66 -0.16
CA PHE A 31 17.86 33.29 0.74
C PHE A 31 18.92 32.30 1.24
N LEU A 32 18.53 31.07 1.59
CA LEU A 32 19.46 30.02 2.01
C LEU A 32 20.51 29.69 0.94
N HIS A 33 20.12 29.68 -0.33
CA HIS A 33 21.07 29.49 -1.44
C HIS A 33 22.00 30.69 -1.65
N ILE A 34 21.52 31.91 -1.42
CA ILE A 34 22.32 33.14 -1.56
C ILE A 34 23.35 33.25 -0.44
N CYS A 35 22.99 32.87 0.79
CA CYS A 35 23.88 32.95 1.94
C CYS A 35 25.03 31.92 1.91
N GLY A 36 25.04 30.99 0.95
CA GLY A 36 26.08 29.97 0.85
C GLY A 36 26.20 29.08 2.09
N THR A 37 25.15 29.04 2.92
CA THR A 37 25.09 28.12 4.04
C THR A 37 25.07 26.71 3.45
N GLY A 38 26.02 25.86 3.82
CA GLY A 38 25.95 24.44 3.45
C GLY A 38 24.60 23.84 3.85
N ILE A 39 24.21 22.74 3.21
CA ILE A 39 22.88 22.17 3.41
C ILE A 39 22.70 21.81 4.89
N CYS A 40 21.69 22.41 5.50
CA CYS A 40 21.46 22.40 6.94
C CYS A 40 19.99 22.15 7.27
N HIS A 41 19.67 22.00 8.56
CA HIS A 41 18.32 21.72 9.03
C HIS A 41 17.27 22.74 8.53
N LEU A 42 17.66 24.02 8.30
CA LEU A 42 16.76 25.04 7.76
C LEU A 42 16.28 24.70 6.34
N HIS A 43 17.14 24.10 5.51
CA HIS A 43 16.73 23.64 4.18
C HIS A 43 15.66 22.55 4.31
N VAL A 44 15.86 21.59 5.21
CA VAL A 44 14.86 20.53 5.44
C VAL A 44 13.53 21.12 5.88
N MET A 45 13.55 22.02 6.85
CA MET A 45 12.35 22.64 7.39
C MET A 45 11.60 23.48 6.35
N VAL A 46 12.30 24.38 5.67
CA VAL A 46 11.70 25.28 4.66
C VAL A 46 11.22 24.47 3.47
N GLY A 47 12.05 23.58 2.93
CA GLY A 47 11.73 22.77 1.77
C GLY A 47 10.58 21.79 2.02
N SER A 48 10.57 21.10 3.16
CA SER A 48 9.51 20.14 3.50
C SER A 48 8.18 20.83 3.78
N ASN A 49 8.17 21.97 4.46
CA ASN A 49 6.95 22.76 4.68
C ASN A 49 6.43 23.37 3.37
N MET A 50 7.31 23.89 2.52
CA MET A 50 6.93 24.42 1.21
C MET A 50 6.32 23.31 0.33
N ALA A 51 6.97 22.15 0.26
CA ALA A 51 6.46 20.99 -0.48
C ALA A 51 5.09 20.54 0.05
N HIS A 52 4.95 20.45 1.38
CA HIS A 52 3.70 20.07 2.03
C HIS A 52 2.55 21.02 1.67
N LEU A 53 2.78 22.33 1.75
CA LEU A 53 1.75 23.34 1.46
C LEU A 53 1.38 23.38 -0.03
N LEU A 54 2.36 23.30 -0.92
CA LEU A 54 2.10 23.23 -2.37
C LEU A 54 1.26 21.99 -2.72
N ALA A 55 1.55 20.85 -2.09
CA ALA A 55 0.75 19.63 -2.27
C ALA A 55 -0.65 19.76 -1.66
N LYS A 56 -0.80 20.46 -0.52
CA LYS A 56 -2.10 20.70 0.14
C LYS A 56 -3.01 21.60 -0.70
N GLU A 57 -2.46 22.67 -1.26
CA GLU A 57 -3.15 23.61 -2.15
C GLU A 57 -3.30 23.09 -3.60
N ARG A 58 -2.91 21.83 -3.86
CA ARG A 58 -2.94 21.19 -5.20
C ARG A 58 -2.16 21.95 -6.28
N GLN A 59 -1.15 22.72 -5.90
CA GLN A 59 -0.27 23.46 -6.82
C GLN A 59 0.87 22.54 -7.34
N PHE A 60 0.51 21.41 -7.97
CA PHE A 60 1.45 20.37 -8.38
C PHE A 60 2.49 20.84 -9.40
N THR A 61 2.12 21.74 -10.31
CA THR A 61 3.07 22.32 -11.29
C THR A 61 4.18 23.11 -10.60
N ARG A 62 3.82 23.94 -9.60
CA ARG A 62 4.79 24.71 -8.80
C ARG A 62 5.63 23.78 -7.94
N LEU A 63 5.02 22.74 -7.35
CA LEU A 63 5.76 21.72 -6.60
C LEU A 63 6.78 21.00 -7.50
N ARG A 64 6.43 20.67 -8.74
CA ARG A 64 7.34 20.04 -9.69
C ARG A 64 8.50 20.95 -10.04
N GLN A 65 8.23 22.22 -10.34
CA GLN A 65 9.27 23.22 -10.60
C GLN A 65 10.21 23.40 -9.41
N PHE A 66 9.65 23.42 -8.19
CA PHE A 66 10.41 23.52 -6.95
C PHE A 66 11.36 22.33 -6.77
N VAL A 67 10.86 21.11 -6.91
CA VAL A 67 11.69 19.89 -6.79
C VAL A 67 12.74 19.81 -7.89
N SER A 68 12.43 20.25 -9.11
CA SER A 68 13.40 20.29 -10.22
C SER A 68 14.51 21.31 -10.02
N SER A 69 14.37 22.25 -9.07
CA SER A 69 15.40 23.24 -8.76
C SER A 69 16.47 22.72 -7.79
N PHE A 70 16.26 21.55 -7.20
CA PHE A 70 17.13 21.01 -6.14
C PHE A 70 18.40 20.38 -6.70
N SER A 71 19.49 20.54 -5.94
CA SER A 71 20.67 19.70 -6.09
C SER A 71 20.41 18.27 -5.59
N VAL A 72 21.28 17.34 -5.99
CA VAL A 72 21.21 15.93 -5.54
C VAL A 72 21.31 15.83 -4.02
N ASP A 73 22.16 16.64 -3.40
CA ASP A 73 22.39 16.63 -1.96
C ASP A 73 21.19 17.19 -1.18
N GLU A 74 20.55 18.25 -1.68
CA GLU A 74 19.31 18.80 -1.10
C GLU A 74 18.18 17.77 -1.14
N TYR A 75 18.03 17.11 -2.29
CA TYR A 75 17.03 16.06 -2.46
C TYR A 75 17.28 14.91 -1.49
N ALA A 76 18.53 14.47 -1.33
CA ALA A 76 18.89 13.36 -0.44
C ALA A 76 18.55 13.67 1.04
N ILE A 77 18.78 14.89 1.49
CA ILE A 77 18.49 15.28 2.87
C ILE A 77 16.97 15.44 3.07
N LEU A 78 16.26 16.07 2.11
CA LEU A 78 14.80 16.23 2.16
C LEU A 78 14.04 14.89 2.07
N TYR A 79 14.58 13.90 1.36
CA TYR A 79 14.05 12.54 1.33
C TYR A 79 14.00 11.88 2.73
N GLY A 80 14.81 12.38 3.67
CA GLY A 80 14.76 11.97 5.08
C GLY A 80 13.55 12.48 5.86
N ASP A 81 12.82 13.47 5.33
CA ASP A 81 11.68 14.10 6.00
C ASP A 81 10.33 13.53 5.57
N GLU A 82 9.45 13.33 6.55
CA GLU A 82 8.13 12.76 6.30
C GLU A 82 7.22 13.70 5.50
N LYS A 83 7.21 15.00 5.81
CA LYS A 83 6.31 15.95 5.15
C LYS A 83 6.67 16.08 3.67
N PHE A 84 7.97 16.12 3.37
CA PHE A 84 8.46 16.09 1.99
C PHE A 84 8.03 14.81 1.28
N ASN A 85 8.28 13.64 1.86
CA ASN A 85 7.89 12.35 1.27
C ASN A 85 6.38 12.26 0.99
N ARG A 86 5.54 12.76 1.89
CA ARG A 86 4.08 12.82 1.70
C ARG A 86 3.67 13.75 0.55
N ALA A 87 4.31 14.91 0.43
CA ALA A 87 4.08 15.83 -0.68
C ALA A 87 4.50 15.19 -2.02
N MET A 88 5.65 14.52 -2.04
CA MET A 88 6.17 13.82 -3.20
C MET A 88 5.27 12.67 -3.65
N ILE A 89 4.72 11.88 -2.73
CA ILE A 89 3.75 10.84 -3.06
C ILE A 89 2.53 11.44 -3.78
N ARG A 90 1.99 12.56 -3.28
CA ARG A 90 0.84 13.24 -3.90
C ARG A 90 1.17 13.73 -5.31
N LEU A 91 2.37 14.31 -5.50
CA LEU A 91 2.84 14.74 -6.81
C LEU A 91 2.94 13.56 -7.79
N LEU A 92 3.60 12.47 -7.40
CA LEU A 92 3.82 11.30 -8.24
C LEU A 92 2.50 10.61 -8.63
N VAL A 93 1.52 10.59 -7.73
CA VAL A 93 0.18 10.07 -8.01
C VAL A 93 -0.55 10.91 -9.07
N GLU A 94 -0.43 12.24 -8.99
CA GLU A 94 -1.00 13.17 -9.98
C GLU A 94 -0.32 13.01 -11.36
N GLU A 95 1.01 12.86 -11.37
CA GLU A 95 1.79 12.59 -12.59
C GLU A 95 1.58 11.17 -13.15
N SER A 96 0.72 10.36 -12.51
CA SER A 96 0.49 8.95 -12.85
C SER A 96 1.74 8.06 -12.78
N ASN A 97 2.80 8.53 -12.11
CA ASN A 97 4.00 7.77 -11.84
C ASN A 97 3.82 6.90 -10.59
N TYR A 98 3.05 5.83 -10.77
CA TYR A 98 2.67 4.90 -9.71
C TYR A 98 3.85 4.07 -9.19
N VAL A 99 4.85 3.79 -10.02
CA VAL A 99 5.98 2.92 -9.65
C VAL A 99 6.85 3.62 -8.62
N ASP A 100 7.21 4.88 -8.89
CA ASP A 100 8.04 5.68 -7.99
C ASP A 100 7.28 6.02 -6.70
N ALA A 101 5.98 6.29 -6.80
CA ALA A 101 5.13 6.50 -5.62
C ALA A 101 5.11 5.26 -4.69
N LEU A 102 5.03 4.05 -5.27
CA LEU A 102 5.10 2.80 -4.49
C LEU A 102 6.49 2.54 -3.92
N CYS A 103 7.55 2.91 -4.64
CA CYS A 103 8.93 2.83 -4.14
C CYS A 103 9.11 3.72 -2.91
N LEU A 104 8.60 4.96 -2.99
CA LEU A 104 8.63 5.91 -1.90
C LEU A 104 7.78 5.47 -0.70
N LEU A 105 6.60 4.90 -0.93
CA LEU A 105 5.79 4.32 0.16
C LEU A 105 6.47 3.13 0.86
N LYS A 106 7.29 2.35 0.15
CA LYS A 106 8.03 1.21 0.73
C LYS A 106 9.24 1.66 1.54
N ASN A 107 10.00 2.62 1.02
CA ASN A 107 11.34 2.95 1.52
C ASN A 107 11.39 4.29 2.28
N GLY A 108 10.34 5.11 2.18
CA GLY A 108 10.26 6.41 2.83
C GLY A 108 10.10 6.32 4.35
N ARG A 109 10.42 7.44 5.01
CA ARG A 109 10.27 7.60 6.46
C ARG A 109 8.90 8.21 6.79
N PHE A 110 8.12 7.50 7.61
CA PHE A 110 6.80 7.93 8.07
C PHE A 110 6.71 7.67 9.58
N TYR A 111 6.61 8.74 10.37
CA TYR A 111 6.42 8.70 11.82
C TYR A 111 4.91 8.59 12.13
N GLU A 112 4.07 9.33 11.42
CA GLU A 112 2.61 9.25 11.54
C GLU A 112 2.06 8.18 10.57
N LYS A 113 1.84 6.96 11.05
CA LYS A 113 1.31 5.86 10.21
C LYS A 113 -0.21 5.95 10.07
N ASP A 114 -0.68 6.99 9.39
CA ASP A 114 -2.10 7.29 9.22
C ASP A 114 -2.80 6.38 8.22
N GLU A 115 -4.13 6.35 8.32
CA GLU A 115 -4.98 5.67 7.33
C GLU A 115 -4.84 6.27 5.92
N SER A 116 -4.43 7.55 5.80
CA SER A 116 -4.23 8.22 4.52
C SER A 116 -3.16 7.55 3.65
N LEU A 117 -2.01 7.16 4.24
CA LEU A 117 -0.94 6.44 3.52
C LEU A 117 -1.42 5.08 3.03
N LEU A 118 -2.22 4.40 3.85
CA LEU A 118 -2.82 3.11 3.51
C LEU A 118 -3.84 3.24 2.38
N GLN A 119 -4.66 4.28 2.39
CA GLN A 119 -5.61 4.59 1.32
C GLN A 119 -4.86 4.86 0.01
N THR A 120 -3.81 5.67 0.03
CA THR A 120 -2.98 5.96 -1.15
C THR A 120 -2.31 4.70 -1.70
N TRP A 121 -1.75 3.83 -0.86
CA TRP A 121 -1.20 2.53 -1.29
C TRP A 121 -2.22 1.71 -2.08
N TYR A 122 -3.43 1.58 -1.53
CA TYR A 122 -4.48 0.81 -2.19
C TYR A 122 -5.00 1.48 -3.45
N GLU A 123 -5.15 2.80 -3.45
CA GLU A 123 -5.55 3.58 -4.62
C GLU A 123 -4.61 3.34 -5.79
N ILE A 124 -3.30 3.45 -5.55
CA ILE A 124 -2.28 3.22 -6.58
C ILE A 124 -2.37 1.79 -7.12
N HIS A 125 -2.47 0.79 -6.25
CA HIS A 125 -2.59 -0.60 -6.68
C HIS A 125 -3.90 -0.90 -7.43
N TYR A 126 -5.01 -0.23 -7.08
CA TYR A 126 -6.24 -0.33 -7.85
C TYR A 126 -6.06 0.27 -9.23
N LYS A 127 -5.51 1.49 -9.34
CA LYS A 127 -5.25 2.14 -10.63
C LYS A 127 -4.38 1.29 -11.55
N LEU A 128 -3.26 0.76 -11.05
CA LEU A 128 -2.41 -0.16 -11.80
C LEU A 128 -3.16 -1.39 -12.30
N THR A 129 -4.04 -1.96 -11.47
CA THR A 129 -4.82 -3.15 -11.84
C THR A 129 -5.96 -2.80 -12.81
N GLU A 130 -6.58 -1.62 -12.69
CA GLU A 130 -7.59 -1.11 -13.63
C GLU A 130 -6.99 -0.91 -15.02
N LEU A 131 -5.82 -0.28 -15.10
CA LEU A 131 -5.07 -0.09 -16.34
C LEU A 131 -4.70 -1.43 -16.98
N SER A 132 -4.20 -2.38 -16.19
CA SER A 132 -3.85 -3.72 -16.69
C SER A 132 -5.05 -4.52 -17.21
N LYS A 133 -6.25 -4.31 -16.65
CA LYS A 133 -7.47 -5.05 -17.03
C LYS A 133 -8.34 -4.33 -18.05
N GLY A 134 -8.12 -3.03 -18.29
CA GLY A 134 -8.96 -2.21 -19.16
C GLY A 134 -10.40 -2.02 -18.65
N ARG A 135 -10.66 -2.24 -17.36
CA ARG A 135 -11.98 -2.07 -16.75
C ARG A 135 -11.88 -1.67 -15.28
N GLN A 136 -12.94 -1.07 -14.75
CA GLN A 136 -13.04 -0.77 -13.32
C GLN A 136 -13.07 -2.05 -12.46
N LEU A 137 -12.51 -1.95 -11.26
CA LEU A 137 -12.46 -3.09 -10.33
C LEU A 137 -13.75 -3.20 -9.51
N ASN A 138 -14.28 -4.43 -9.45
CA ASN A 138 -15.33 -4.78 -8.51
C ASN A 138 -14.76 -5.04 -7.10
N SER A 139 -15.66 -5.20 -6.12
CA SER A 139 -15.28 -5.45 -4.72
C SER A 139 -14.40 -6.69 -4.53
N LEU A 140 -14.63 -7.75 -5.32
CA LEU A 140 -13.83 -8.99 -5.25
C LEU A 140 -12.42 -8.79 -5.82
N ASP A 141 -12.29 -8.03 -6.90
CA ASP A 141 -11.00 -7.66 -7.48
C ASP A 141 -10.20 -6.80 -6.50
N LYS A 142 -10.83 -5.77 -5.90
CA LYS A 142 -10.19 -4.94 -4.85
C LYS A 142 -9.73 -5.79 -3.68
N TYR A 143 -10.55 -6.76 -3.22
CA TYR A 143 -10.14 -7.71 -2.19
C TYR A 143 -8.93 -8.56 -2.60
N ARG A 144 -8.92 -9.09 -3.83
CA ARG A 144 -7.79 -9.89 -4.34
C ARG A 144 -6.51 -9.06 -4.42
N VAL A 145 -6.60 -7.79 -4.82
CA VAL A 145 -5.46 -6.85 -4.84
C VAL A 145 -4.90 -6.67 -3.44
N ARG A 146 -5.73 -6.30 -2.45
CA ARG A 146 -5.31 -6.15 -1.05
C ARG A 146 -4.61 -7.40 -0.49
N LYS A 147 -5.07 -8.58 -0.90
CA LYS A 147 -4.49 -9.86 -0.47
C LYS A 147 -3.16 -10.18 -1.16
N ARG A 148 -2.98 -9.79 -2.42
CA ARG A 148 -1.75 -10.05 -3.19
C ARG A 148 -0.65 -9.04 -2.87
N GLN A 149 -1.04 -7.79 -2.60
CA GLN A 149 -0.15 -6.66 -2.38
C GLN A 149 -0.41 -6.08 -0.99
N PRO A 150 0.05 -6.77 0.07
CA PRO A 150 -0.07 -6.23 1.42
C PRO A 150 0.77 -4.95 1.53
N PRO A 151 0.27 -3.92 2.21
CA PRO A 151 1.04 -2.71 2.50
C PRO A 151 2.33 -3.03 3.29
N PRO A 152 3.43 -2.32 3.00
CA PRO A 152 4.70 -2.50 3.70
C PRO A 152 4.63 -2.03 5.16
N ALA A 153 5.57 -2.51 5.98
CA ALA A 153 5.66 -2.16 7.40
C ALA A 153 5.88 -0.65 7.65
N SER A 154 6.50 0.04 6.68
CA SER A 154 6.72 1.49 6.70
C SER A 154 5.43 2.30 6.89
N ILE A 155 4.33 1.86 6.27
CA ILE A 155 3.03 2.57 6.29
C ILE A 155 1.98 1.86 7.14
N TRP A 156 2.31 0.71 7.73
CA TRP A 156 1.34 -0.09 8.44
C TRP A 156 1.10 0.47 9.85
N PRO A 157 -0.14 0.84 10.22
CA PRO A 157 -0.42 1.38 11.54
C PRO A 157 -0.12 0.35 12.63
N GLU A 158 0.71 0.73 13.60
CA GLU A 158 1.17 -0.14 14.69
C GLU A 158 0.02 -0.68 15.55
N ASN A 159 -1.07 0.08 15.67
CA ASN A 159 -2.25 -0.25 16.47
C ASN A 159 -3.22 -1.25 15.81
N LYS A 160 -3.03 -1.63 14.53
CA LYS A 160 -3.92 -2.56 13.83
C LYS A 160 -3.14 -3.78 13.36
N GLN A 161 -3.08 -4.88 14.12
CA GLN A 161 -2.50 -6.12 13.59
C GLN A 161 -3.20 -6.57 12.28
N PRO A 162 -2.47 -7.04 11.25
CA PRO A 162 -3.04 -7.57 10.02
C PRO A 162 -4.13 -8.61 10.30
N ARG A 163 -5.33 -8.39 9.76
CA ARG A 163 -6.47 -9.31 9.92
C ARG A 163 -6.16 -10.75 9.48
N SER A 164 -5.16 -10.94 8.60
CA SER A 164 -4.69 -12.27 8.19
C SER A 164 -4.01 -13.05 9.32
N LEU A 165 -3.35 -12.38 10.27
CA LEU A 165 -2.73 -13.01 11.44
C LEU A 165 -3.80 -13.45 12.44
N ARG A 166 -4.85 -12.64 12.64
CA ARG A 166 -5.97 -13.00 13.54
C ARG A 166 -6.79 -14.21 13.06
N ALA A 167 -6.79 -14.49 11.75
CA ALA A 167 -7.59 -15.58 11.16
C ALA A 167 -6.85 -16.92 11.07
N ALA A 168 -5.53 -16.93 11.20
CA ALA A 168 -4.72 -18.13 11.03
C ALA A 168 -4.90 -19.11 12.20
N ASP A 169 -4.92 -18.59 13.44
CA ASP A 169 -4.83 -19.39 14.66
C ASP A 169 -5.79 -18.87 15.75
N THR A 170 -7.08 -19.18 15.62
CA THR A 170 -8.01 -19.05 16.75
C THR A 170 -8.31 -20.44 17.29
N VAL A 171 -8.63 -20.53 18.59
CA VAL A 171 -9.09 -21.77 19.22
C VAL A 171 -10.21 -22.43 18.39
N VAL A 172 -11.12 -21.61 17.86
CA VAL A 172 -12.20 -22.02 16.94
C VAL A 172 -11.67 -22.71 15.67
N THR A 173 -10.69 -22.13 14.97
CA THR A 173 -10.16 -22.75 13.75
C THR A 173 -9.34 -24.00 14.06
N SER A 174 -8.71 -24.10 15.23
CA SER A 174 -7.99 -25.30 15.65
C SER A 174 -8.93 -26.49 15.85
N VAL A 175 -10.04 -26.32 16.60
CA VAL A 175 -11.04 -27.37 16.85
C VAL A 175 -11.63 -27.92 15.54
N LEU A 176 -12.05 -27.02 14.63
CA LEU A 176 -12.61 -27.43 13.35
C LEU A 176 -11.58 -28.13 12.44
N ARG A 177 -10.30 -27.71 12.49
CA ARG A 177 -9.22 -28.35 11.74
C ARG A 177 -8.90 -29.73 12.32
N SER A 178 -8.78 -29.89 13.63
CA SER A 178 -8.49 -31.17 14.28
C SER A 178 -9.53 -32.22 13.89
N TRP A 179 -10.82 -31.91 14.07
CA TRP A 179 -11.89 -32.83 13.67
C TRP A 179 -11.83 -33.17 12.16
N PHE A 180 -11.57 -32.18 11.29
CA PHE A 180 -11.45 -32.41 9.85
C PHE A 180 -10.26 -33.31 9.48
N HIS A 181 -9.15 -33.21 10.22
CA HIS A 181 -7.96 -34.03 10.05
C HIS A 181 -8.15 -35.46 10.55
N GLU A 182 -8.90 -35.65 11.63
CA GLU A 182 -9.31 -36.97 12.12
C GLU A 182 -10.27 -37.67 11.13
N HIS A 183 -11.15 -36.90 10.47
CA HIS A 183 -12.19 -37.41 9.57
C HIS A 183 -11.86 -37.17 8.09
N LEU A 184 -10.60 -37.39 7.67
CA LEU A 184 -10.16 -37.10 6.29
C LEU A 184 -10.82 -37.98 5.22
N GLU A 185 -11.19 -39.23 5.57
CA GLU A 185 -11.86 -40.15 4.64
C GLU A 185 -13.33 -39.76 4.43
N ARG A 186 -14.04 -39.43 5.50
CA ARG A 186 -15.44 -38.99 5.48
C ARG A 186 -15.64 -37.65 6.20
N PRO A 187 -15.26 -36.51 5.58
CA PRO A 187 -15.29 -35.18 6.20
C PRO A 187 -16.70 -34.55 6.18
N TYR A 188 -17.68 -35.27 6.72
CA TYR A 188 -19.07 -34.87 6.84
C TYR A 188 -19.52 -35.06 8.29
N PRO A 189 -19.56 -33.99 9.10
CA PRO A 189 -19.99 -34.09 10.49
C PRO A 189 -21.45 -34.54 10.57
N SER A 190 -21.73 -35.48 11.48
CA SER A 190 -23.09 -35.91 11.81
C SER A 190 -23.84 -34.80 12.57
N ARG A 191 -25.12 -35.02 12.89
CA ARG A 191 -25.90 -34.06 13.68
C ARG A 191 -25.30 -33.82 15.07
N ASP A 192 -24.81 -34.89 15.68
CA ASP A 192 -24.25 -34.86 17.04
C ASP A 192 -22.86 -34.22 17.03
N ASP A 193 -22.03 -34.53 16.03
CA ASP A 193 -20.75 -33.84 15.81
C ASP A 193 -20.96 -32.33 15.60
N LEU A 194 -22.00 -31.96 14.84
CA LEU A 194 -22.31 -30.56 14.58
C LEU A 194 -22.68 -29.81 15.87
N ALA A 195 -23.45 -30.46 16.76
CA ALA A 195 -23.86 -29.90 18.03
C ALA A 195 -22.66 -29.74 18.98
N GLU A 196 -21.78 -30.74 19.03
CA GLU A 196 -20.58 -30.69 19.86
C GLU A 196 -19.58 -29.64 19.36
N LEU A 197 -19.37 -29.56 18.04
CA LEU A 197 -18.54 -28.50 17.45
C LEU A 197 -19.15 -27.11 17.67
N ALA A 198 -20.48 -26.96 17.62
CA ALA A 198 -21.14 -25.70 17.93
C ALA A 198 -20.93 -25.29 19.40
N ARG A 199 -21.04 -26.25 20.32
CA ARG A 199 -20.77 -26.04 21.76
C ARG A 199 -19.33 -25.60 22.01
N GLN A 200 -18.37 -26.25 21.37
CA GLN A 200 -16.93 -25.94 21.55
C GLN A 200 -16.50 -24.63 20.87
N THR A 201 -17.07 -24.31 19.70
CA THR A 201 -16.63 -23.16 18.90
C THR A 201 -17.47 -21.91 19.07
N GLN A 202 -18.64 -22.02 19.72
CA GLN A 202 -19.64 -20.94 19.82
C GLN A 202 -20.07 -20.39 18.45
N LEU A 203 -19.97 -21.21 17.40
CA LEU A 203 -20.45 -20.90 16.06
C LEU A 203 -21.81 -21.53 15.82
N SER A 204 -22.60 -20.92 14.94
CA SER A 204 -23.85 -21.51 14.50
C SER A 204 -23.61 -22.77 13.66
N SER A 205 -24.52 -23.72 13.77
CA SER A 205 -24.56 -24.94 12.93
C SER A 205 -24.44 -24.64 11.43
N GLN A 206 -24.94 -23.50 10.96
CA GLN A 206 -24.79 -23.07 9.57
C GLN A 206 -23.34 -22.64 9.25
N GLN A 207 -22.71 -21.85 10.11
CA GLN A 207 -21.31 -21.41 9.93
C GLN A 207 -20.36 -22.61 9.88
N ILE A 208 -20.58 -23.61 10.75
CA ILE A 208 -19.80 -24.85 10.79
C ILE A 208 -19.98 -25.64 9.49
N ARG A 209 -21.21 -25.84 9.02
CA ARG A 209 -21.50 -26.50 7.73
C ARG A 209 -20.81 -25.78 6.56
N MET A 210 -20.86 -24.46 6.53
CA MET A 210 -20.18 -23.65 5.50
C MET A 210 -18.66 -23.80 5.57
N TRP A 211 -18.09 -23.83 6.77
CA TRP A 211 -16.67 -24.06 6.99
C TRP A 211 -16.23 -25.41 6.42
N PHE A 212 -16.94 -26.50 6.76
CA PHE A 212 -16.65 -27.85 6.26
C PHE A 212 -16.80 -27.96 4.74
N ALA A 213 -17.84 -27.36 4.17
CA ALA A 213 -18.01 -27.31 2.72
C ALA A 213 -16.83 -26.61 2.02
N ASN A 214 -16.31 -25.53 2.61
CA ASN A 214 -15.14 -24.83 2.09
C ASN A 214 -13.84 -25.62 2.29
N ALA A 215 -13.65 -26.26 3.44
CA ALA A 215 -12.50 -27.11 3.75
C ALA A 215 -12.38 -28.29 2.77
N ARG A 216 -13.49 -28.99 2.49
CA ARG A 216 -13.53 -30.05 1.46
C ARG A 216 -13.17 -29.52 0.07
N ARG A 217 -13.72 -28.38 -0.34
CA ARG A 217 -13.38 -27.73 -1.63
C ARG A 217 -11.89 -27.38 -1.71
N LYS A 218 -11.28 -26.95 -0.61
CA LYS A 218 -9.83 -26.64 -0.56
C LYS A 218 -8.98 -27.91 -0.72
N LYS A 219 -9.30 -28.99 0.00
CA LYS A 219 -8.63 -30.31 -0.12
C LYS A 219 -8.67 -30.82 -1.56
N LEU A 220 -9.86 -30.81 -2.19
CA LEU A 220 -10.03 -31.26 -3.57
C LEU A 220 -9.21 -30.43 -4.57
N LYS A 221 -9.13 -29.11 -4.38
CA LYS A 221 -8.29 -28.24 -5.23
C LYS A 221 -6.80 -28.53 -5.09
N CYS A 222 -6.31 -28.83 -3.88
CA CYS A 222 -4.92 -29.23 -3.67
C CYS A 222 -4.61 -30.57 -4.35
N GLN A 223 -5.50 -31.56 -4.25
CA GLN A 223 -5.34 -32.86 -4.93
C GLN A 223 -5.31 -32.73 -6.46
N ARG A 224 -6.15 -31.85 -7.03
CA ARG A 224 -6.18 -31.63 -8.49
C ARG A 224 -4.94 -30.93 -9.04
N LYS A 225 -4.25 -30.10 -8.24
CA LYS A 225 -3.01 -29.43 -8.64
C LYS A 225 -1.76 -30.32 -8.55
N GLY A 226 -1.83 -31.42 -7.79
CA GLY A 226 -0.73 -32.37 -7.61
C GLY A 226 -0.72 -33.54 -8.59
N ARG A 227 -1.69 -33.63 -9.53
CA ARG A 227 -1.70 -34.69 -10.55
C ARG A 227 -0.97 -34.18 -11.80
N PRO A 228 0.25 -34.64 -12.12
CA PRO A 228 0.84 -34.35 -13.41
C PRO A 228 -0.07 -34.95 -14.48
N THR A 229 -0.43 -34.16 -15.48
CA THR A 229 -1.22 -34.60 -16.63
C THR A 229 -0.39 -35.56 -17.48
N GLY A 230 -0.26 -36.81 -17.04
CA GLY A 230 0.32 -37.91 -17.81
C GLY A 230 -0.78 -38.77 -18.41
N ARG A 231 -1.27 -38.41 -19.61
CA ARG A 231 -1.70 -39.33 -20.69
C ARG A 231 -2.36 -38.57 -21.85
N ALA A 232 -1.64 -38.46 -22.95
CA ALA A 232 -2.16 -38.57 -24.30
C ALA A 232 -1.18 -39.51 -25.04
N THR A 233 -1.37 -40.81 -24.86
CA THR A 233 -1.77 -41.75 -25.94
C THR A 233 -0.80 -41.77 -27.12
N SER A 234 0.07 -42.78 -27.05
CA SER A 234 0.75 -43.44 -28.14
C SER A 234 -0.14 -43.64 -29.37
N ARG A 235 0.33 -43.19 -30.53
CA ARG A 235 0.09 -43.87 -31.82
C ARG A 235 1.27 -43.59 -32.75
N ALA A 236 2.38 -44.29 -32.50
CA ALA A 236 3.45 -44.41 -33.48
C ALA A 236 3.04 -45.50 -34.48
N THR A 237 2.69 -45.09 -35.70
CA THR A 237 2.59 -45.99 -36.84
C THR A 237 4.00 -46.39 -37.26
N ALA A 238 4.33 -47.66 -37.06
CA ALA A 238 5.52 -48.28 -37.61
C ALA A 238 5.47 -48.23 -39.14
N ARG A 239 6.48 -47.62 -39.76
CA ARG A 239 6.83 -47.81 -41.17
C ARG A 239 8.01 -48.76 -41.18
N SER A 240 7.74 -50.03 -41.50
CA SER A 240 8.78 -50.98 -41.87
C SER A 240 8.93 -51.00 -43.39
N THR A 241 10.19 -50.83 -43.75
CA THR A 241 10.88 -50.98 -45.01
C THR A 241 10.60 -52.33 -45.70
N THR A 242 10.39 -52.31 -47.01
CA THR A 242 10.72 -53.44 -47.89
C THR A 242 11.41 -52.88 -49.11
N GLY A 243 12.65 -53.30 -49.33
CA GLY A 243 13.37 -53.06 -50.58
C GLY A 243 13.17 -54.23 -51.55
N LEU A 244 13.01 -53.88 -52.82
CA LEU A 244 13.73 -54.42 -53.99
C LEU A 244 13.36 -53.55 -55.19
#